data_AF-A0A7C5SP28-F1
#
_entry.id   AF-A0A7C5SP28-F1
#
_cell.length_a   1.000
_cell.length_b   1.000
_cell.length_c   1.000
_cell.angle_alpha   90.00
_cell.angle_beta   90.00
_cell.angle_gamma   90.00
#
_symmetry.space_group_name_H-M   'P 1'
#
loop_
_entity.id
_entity.type
_entity.pdbx_description
1 polymer ?
#
loop_
_entity_poly.entity_id
_entity_poly.type
_entity_poly.pdbx_seq_one_letter_code
_entity_poly.pdbx_strand_id
1 'polypeptide(L)'
;MTYFIQLLAIMNPFAVIPTFISLTQGMSSSDVKSILRRATFTGLLIVVVFTLVGKYILEAFNISVAGLRVGGGVILMVIAIDMLGEEVRTKRLHSGDIAVV
;
A
#
# COMPACT_ATOMS: atom_id res chain seq x y z
N MET A 1 -9.92 20.91 5.50
CA MET A 1 -10.07 19.78 6.46
C MET A 1 -10.33 18.45 5.77
N THR A 2 -11.24 18.36 4.78
CA THR A 2 -11.60 17.08 4.14
C THR A 2 -10.44 16.34 3.47
N TYR A 3 -9.53 17.05 2.80
CA TYR A 3 -8.37 16.43 2.13
C TYR A 3 -7.45 15.66 3.10
N PHE A 4 -7.26 16.18 4.32
CA PHE A 4 -6.45 15.49 5.33
C PHE A 4 -7.07 14.16 5.74
N ILE A 5 -8.39 14.16 5.97
CA ILE A 5 -9.15 12.96 6.32
C ILE A 5 -9.12 11.93 5.18
N GLN A 6 -9.25 12.39 3.92
CA GLN A 6 -9.14 11.52 2.75
C GLN A 6 -7.75 10.88 2.63
N LEU A 7 -6.69 11.67 2.83
CA LEU A 7 -5.31 11.18 2.75
C LEU A 7 -5.02 10.16 3.86
N LEU A 8 -5.53 10.40 5.07
CA LEU A 8 -5.44 9.46 6.19
C LEU A 8 -6.16 8.14 5.88
N ALA A 9 -7.36 8.21 5.30
CA ALA A 9 -8.12 7.04 4.90
C ALA A 9 -7.41 6.24 3.80
N ILE A 10 -6.88 6.92 2.78
CA ILE A 10 -6.16 6.28 1.65
C ILE A 10 -4.85 5.63 2.12
N MET A 11 -4.07 6.31 2.97
CA MET A 11 -2.80 5.77 3.46
C MET A 11 -2.97 4.64 4.49
N ASN A 12 -4.11 4.58 5.16
CA ASN A 12 -4.42 3.61 6.21
C ASN A 12 -3.24 3.35 7.17
N PRO A 13 -2.72 4.39 7.86
CA PRO A 13 -1.54 4.26 8.69
C PRO A 13 -1.73 3.26 9.84
N PHE A 14 -2.94 3.13 10.36
CA PHE A 14 -3.25 2.22 11.47
C PHE A 14 -3.07 0.74 11.10
N ALA A 15 -3.41 0.34 9.87
CA ALA A 15 -3.16 -1.04 9.42
C ALA A 15 -1.68 -1.30 9.11
N VAL A 16 -0.97 -0.26 8.64
CA VAL A 16 0.44 -0.40 8.22
C VAL A 16 1.40 -0.41 9.40
N ILE A 17 1.14 0.34 10.48
CA ILE A 17 2.05 0.45 11.64
C ILE A 17 2.38 -0.90 12.28
N PRO A 18 1.40 -1.75 12.68
CA PRO A 18 1.70 -3.04 13.31
C PRO A 18 2.47 -3.97 12.38
N THR A 19 2.10 -3.98 11.09
CA THR A 19 2.79 -4.75 10.04
C THR A 19 4.23 -4.29 9.89
N PHE A 20 4.47 -2.97 9.85
CA PHE A 20 5.80 -2.41 9.76
C PHE A 20 6.66 -2.75 10.98
N ILE A 21 6.09 -2.62 12.19
CA ILE A 21 6.78 -3.01 13.43
C ILE A 21 7.13 -4.50 13.39
N SER A 22 6.18 -5.37 13.03
CA SER A 22 6.41 -6.82 12.92
C SER A 22 7.51 -7.17 11.92
N LEU A 23 7.60 -6.46 10.79
CA LEU A 23 8.61 -6.70 9.75
C LEU A 23 9.98 -6.11 10.09
N THR A 24 10.04 -5.15 11.02
CA THR A 24 11.27 -4.46 11.41
C THR A 24 11.80 -4.86 12.80
N GLN A 25 11.06 -5.72 13.52
CA GLN A 25 11.52 -6.31 14.78
C GLN A 25 12.84 -7.06 14.57
N GLY A 26 13.84 -6.73 15.41
CA GLY A 26 15.18 -7.33 15.36
C GLY A 26 16.13 -6.73 14.32
N MET A 27 15.69 -5.76 13.51
CA MET A 27 16.57 -5.06 12.57
C MET A 27 17.39 -3.95 13.24
N SER A 28 18.55 -3.63 12.68
CA SER A 28 19.35 -2.49 13.14
C SER A 28 18.68 -1.16 12.77
N SER A 29 18.92 -0.12 13.58
CA SER A 29 18.38 1.23 13.32
C SER A 29 18.83 1.81 11.96
N SER A 30 19.98 1.38 11.41
CA SER A 30 20.42 1.81 10.09
C SER A 30 19.60 1.17 8.97
N ASP A 31 19.23 -0.09 9.12
CA ASP A 31 18.46 -0.81 8.11
C ASP A 31 17.04 -0.26 8.02
N VAL A 32 16.41 -0.01 9.17
CA VAL A 32 15.08 0.61 9.26
C VAL A 32 15.10 2.01 8.60
N LYS A 33 16.13 2.82 8.84
CA LYS A 33 16.28 4.13 8.19
C LYS A 33 16.45 4.01 6.67
N SER A 34 17.19 3.01 6.20
CA SER A 34 17.35 2.74 4.77
C SER A 34 16.02 2.38 4.11
N ILE A 35 15.24 1.51 4.75
CA ILE A 35 13.88 1.13 4.30
C ILE A 35 12.97 2.36 4.23
N LEU A 36 12.91 3.17 5.30
CA LEU A 36 12.10 4.39 5.33
C LEU A 36 12.48 5.34 4.20
N ARG A 37 13.78 5.57 3.96
CA ARG A 37 14.23 6.46 2.88
C ARG A 37 13.81 5.94 1.51
N ARG A 38 13.95 4.63 1.26
CA ARG A 38 13.54 4.01 -0.01
C ARG A 38 12.02 4.07 -0.20
N ALA A 39 11.24 3.76 0.84
CA ALA A 39 9.79 3.80 0.81
C ALA A 39 9.28 5.22 0.54
N THR A 40 9.79 6.22 1.27
CA THR A 40 9.42 7.62 1.07
C THR A 40 9.79 8.11 -0.32
N PHE A 41 11.00 7.81 -0.80
CA PHE A 41 11.43 8.23 -2.13
C PHE A 41 10.60 7.58 -3.24
N THR A 42 10.30 6.29 -3.11
CA THR A 42 9.47 5.55 -4.07
C THR A 42 8.04 6.10 -4.08
N GLY A 43 7.46 6.34 -2.91
CA GLY A 43 6.13 6.93 -2.79
C GLY A 43 6.06 8.34 -3.41
N LEU A 44 7.07 9.18 -3.12
CA LEU A 44 7.20 10.50 -3.73
C LEU A 44 7.28 10.41 -5.25
N LEU A 45 8.12 9.51 -5.77
CA LEU A 45 8.29 9.29 -7.21
C LEU A 45 6.97 8.89 -7.86
N ILE A 46 6.23 7.93 -7.28
CA ILE A 46 4.93 7.50 -7.78
C ILE A 46 3.95 8.68 -7.82
N VAL A 47 3.85 9.45 -6.74
CA VAL A 47 2.95 10.61 -6.68
C VAL A 47 3.31 11.64 -7.73
N VAL A 48 4.59 11.98 -7.88
CA VAL A 48 5.05 12.96 -8.88
C VAL A 48 4.76 12.48 -10.30
N VAL A 49 5.10 11.22 -10.61
CA VAL A 49 4.87 10.64 -11.94
C VAL A 49 3.38 10.61 -12.27
N PHE A 50 2.52 10.11 -11.38
CA PHE A 50 1.07 10.07 -11.63
C PHE A 50 0.45 11.47 -11.68
N THR A 51 0.97 12.44 -10.93
CA THR A 51 0.48 13.82 -11.00
C THR A 51 0.81 14.46 -12.36
N LEU A 52 2.02 14.22 -12.87
CA LEU A 52 2.46 14.80 -14.15
C LEU A 52 1.87 14.06 -15.36
N VAL A 53 1.83 12.73 -15.31
CA VAL A 53 1.51 11.87 -16.46
C VAL A 53 0.05 11.41 -16.44
N GLY A 54 -0.59 11.34 -15.28
CA GLY A 54 -1.92 10.74 -15.11
C GLY A 54 -2.99 11.36 -15.99
N LYS A 55 -3.01 12.69 -16.14
CA LYS A 55 -3.98 13.36 -17.03
C LYS A 55 -3.84 12.88 -18.48
N TYR A 56 -2.62 12.78 -18.99
CA TYR A 56 -2.36 12.32 -20.35
C TYR A 56 -2.77 10.87 -20.55
N ILE A 57 -2.54 10.01 -19.56
CA ILE A 57 -3.01 8.62 -19.59
C ILE A 57 -4.54 8.59 -19.72
N LEU A 58 -5.24 9.37 -18.88
CA LEU A 58 -6.70 9.41 -18.88
C LEU A 58 -7.25 9.92 -20.22
N GLU A 59 -6.66 10.96 -20.79
CA GLU A 59 -7.02 11.48 -22.11
C GLU A 59 -6.77 10.45 -23.22
N ALA A 60 -5.66 9.70 -23.17
CA ALA A 60 -5.38 8.63 -24.13
C ALA A 60 -6.44 7.52 -24.12
N PHE A 61 -6.99 7.20 -22.95
CA PHE A 61 -8.10 6.26 -22.80
C PHE A 61 -9.50 6.89 -23.02
N ASN A 62 -9.58 8.19 -23.28
CA ASN A 62 -10.84 8.96 -23.32
C ASN A 62 -11.68 8.81 -22.03
N ILE A 63 -11.00 8.69 -20.88
CA ILE A 63 -11.63 8.52 -19.56
C ILE A 63 -11.53 9.82 -18.77
N SER A 64 -12.62 10.21 -18.11
CA SER A 64 -12.62 11.35 -17.19
C SER A 64 -12.09 10.96 -15.81
N VAL A 65 -11.62 11.94 -15.04
CA VAL A 65 -11.24 11.74 -13.62
C VAL A 65 -12.42 11.16 -12.81
N ALA A 66 -13.66 11.52 -13.15
CA ALA A 66 -14.84 10.93 -12.54
C ALA A 66 -14.98 9.44 -12.86
N GLY A 67 -14.74 9.03 -14.11
CA GLY A 67 -14.73 7.62 -14.51
C GLY A 67 -13.67 6.81 -13.77
N LEU A 68 -12.44 7.34 -13.64
CA LEU A 68 -11.39 6.72 -12.85
C LEU A 68 -11.79 6.55 -11.37
N ARG A 69 -12.43 7.56 -10.76
CA ARG A 69 -12.91 7.49 -9.37
C ARG A 69 -13.95 6.39 -9.17
N VAL A 70 -14.88 6.23 -10.11
CA VAL A 70 -15.89 5.16 -10.05
C VAL A 70 -15.22 3.80 -10.23
N GLY A 71 -14.39 3.61 -11.26
CA GLY A 71 -13.69 2.34 -11.51
C GLY A 71 -12.76 1.94 -10.36
N GLY A 72 -11.97 2.88 -9.85
CA GLY A 72 -11.13 2.68 -8.68
C GLY A 72 -11.94 2.34 -7.43
N GLY A 73 -13.09 2.99 -7.22
CA GLY A 73 -14.01 2.66 -6.13
C GLY A 73 -14.55 1.23 -6.22
N VAL A 74 -14.89 0.75 -7.41
CA VAL A 74 -15.33 -0.64 -7.63
C VAL A 74 -14.19 -1.62 -7.32
N ILE A 75 -12.97 -1.34 -7.77
CA ILE A 75 -11.79 -2.19 -7.47
C ILE A 75 -11.57 -2.25 -5.95
N LEU A 76 -11.61 -1.11 -5.26
CA LEU A 76 -11.45 -1.06 -3.80
C LEU A 76 -12.57 -1.83 -3.08
N MET A 77 -13.81 -1.76 -3.58
CA MET A 77 -14.92 -2.53 -3.03
C MET A 77 -14.69 -4.04 -3.18
N VAL A 78 -14.20 -4.49 -4.34
CA VAL A 78 -13.87 -5.90 -4.57
C VAL A 78 -12.75 -6.35 -3.65
N ILE A 79 -11.67 -5.57 -3.54
CA ILE A 79 -10.56 -5.87 -2.61
C ILE A 79 -11.08 -5.95 -1.17
N ALA A 80 -11.96 -5.03 -0.76
CA ALA A 80 -12.53 -5.05 0.59
C ALA A 80 -13.37 -6.32 0.85
N ILE A 81 -14.15 -6.77 -0.12
CA ILE A 81 -14.92 -8.02 -0.02
C ILE A 81 -13.98 -9.23 0.03
N ASP A 82 -12.93 -9.25 -0.80
CA ASP A 82 -11.92 -10.30 -0.84
C ASP A 82 -11.18 -10.43 0.50
N MET A 83 -10.81 -9.30 1.11
CA MET A 83 -10.19 -9.27 2.44
C MET A 83 -11.08 -9.83 3.56
N LEU A 84 -12.41 -9.77 3.42
CA LEU A 84 -13.34 -10.37 4.38
C LEU A 84 -13.53 -11.88 4.15
N GLY A 85 -13.31 -12.34 2.91
CA GLY A 85 -13.47 -13.74 2.49
C GLY A 85 -12.24 -14.60 2.75
N GLU A 86 -11.04 -14.03 2.73
CA GLU A 86 -9.82 -14.77 3.06
C GLU A 86 -9.62 -14.92 4.58
N GLU A 87 -9.75 -16.14 5.11
CA GLU A 87 -9.09 -16.49 6.36
C GLU A 87 -7.61 -16.14 6.23
N VAL A 88 -7.06 -15.40 7.20
CA VAL A 88 -5.64 -15.06 7.30
C VAL A 88 -4.84 -16.36 7.24
N ARG A 89 -4.45 -16.77 6.02
CA ARG A 89 -3.43 -17.79 5.80
C ARG A 89 -2.13 -17.13 6.17
N THR A 90 -1.90 -17.04 7.48
CA THR A 90 -0.57 -17.10 8.07
C THR A 90 0.15 -18.15 7.26
N LYS A 91 1.10 -17.69 6.43
CA LYS A 91 2.00 -18.54 5.68
C LYS A 91 2.55 -19.51 6.71
N ARG A 92 2.06 -20.77 6.68
CA ARG A 92 2.45 -21.78 7.66
C ARG A 92 3.97 -21.89 7.53
N LEU A 93 4.68 -21.35 8.50
CA LEU A 93 6.08 -21.69 8.71
C LEU A 93 6.05 -23.20 8.91
N HIS A 94 6.55 -23.94 7.92
CA HIS A 94 6.73 -25.37 8.07
C HIS A 94 7.73 -25.53 9.22
N SER A 95 7.28 -26.07 10.36
CA SER A 95 8.10 -26.29 11.56
C SER A 95 9.28 -27.26 11.35
N GLY A 96 9.59 -27.62 10.09
CA GLY A 96 10.78 -28.39 9.70
C GLY A 96 12.03 -27.55 9.41
N ASP A 97 11.91 -26.24 9.14
CA ASP A 97 13.07 -25.40 8.75
C ASP A 97 13.76 -24.68 9.92
N ILE A 98 13.20 -24.77 11.14
CA ILE A 98 13.69 -24.06 12.33
C ILE A 98 14.37 -24.96 13.37
N ALA A 99 14.61 -26.24 13.04
CA ALA A 99 15.27 -27.18 13.94
C ALA A 99 16.60 -27.72 13.39
N VAL A 100 17.29 -27.03 12.48
CA VAL A 100 18.68 -27.35 12.14
C VAL A 100 19.41 -26.10 11.61
N VAL A 101 19.83 -25.17 12.48
CA VAL A 101 21.11 -24.42 12.42
C VAL A 101 21.38 -23.84 13.81
#